data_AF-A0A1G1D3W2-F1
#
_entry.id   AF-A0A1G1D3W2-F1
#
_cell.length_a   1.000
_cell.length_b   1.000
_cell.length_c   1.000
_cell.angle_alpha   90.00
_cell.angle_beta   90.00
_cell.angle_gamma   90.00
#
_symmetry.space_group_name_H-M   'P 1'
#
loop_
_entity.id
_entity.type
_entity.pdbx_description
1 polymer ?
#
loop_
_entity_poly.entity_id
_entity_poly.type
_entity_poly.pdbx_seq_one_letter_code
_entity_poly.pdbx_strand_id
1 'polypeptide(L)'
;MRRGIKKILPILFLILFISNLSAEDKRVPIIKEFKNSLQTNLIGTSENSPPYVKIIRSKAGVEYMLNDFKGMRNYAAADKIRILEKELSRINFNELMLIAIMTQPMDNYTLDLKGVFINEKEKKLEVIVDYRHIERSYDLSPKKSIYYHMIVTKKNDLPVFLKIKNLQYKKALASNPSVFVTGRLLYWKYEDLQLVPLKIVRKKSKIYYIKGRQTLKLEKYVGKVVTLKGKISRENDSPYEADLEVEKIVEVKE
;
A
#
# COMPACT_ATOMS: atom_id res chain seq x y z
N MET A 1 38.60 -23.84 76.54
CA MET A 1 39.43 -22.73 76.04
C MET A 1 38.57 -21.80 75.19
N ARG A 2 38.46 -20.53 75.61
CA ARG A 2 37.79 -19.43 74.89
C ARG A 2 38.80 -18.72 73.97
N ARG A 3 38.27 -17.94 73.02
CA ARG A 3 38.88 -16.86 72.20
C ARG A 3 39.66 -17.38 70.97
N GLY A 4 39.54 -16.85 69.76
CA GLY A 4 38.83 -15.67 69.26
C GLY A 4 39.75 -14.82 68.37
N ILE A 5 39.34 -14.66 67.10
CA ILE A 5 39.56 -13.50 66.17
C ILE A 5 41.05 -13.29 65.73
N LYS A 6 41.43 -13.29 64.44
CA LYS A 6 41.27 -12.13 63.54
C LYS A 6 41.67 -12.43 62.08
N LYS A 7 40.76 -12.01 61.19
CA LYS A 7 40.96 -11.23 59.94
C LYS A 7 42.01 -11.72 58.93
N ILE A 8 41.52 -12.22 57.79
CA ILE A 8 41.96 -11.75 56.45
C ILE A 8 40.73 -11.70 55.52
N LEU A 9 40.24 -10.50 55.26
CA LEU A 9 39.67 -10.09 53.96
C LEU A 9 40.82 -9.30 53.29
N PRO A 10 41.00 -9.22 51.95
CA PRO A 10 39.95 -9.33 50.94
C PRO A 10 40.36 -9.94 49.58
N ILE A 11 39.42 -10.61 48.89
CA ILE A 11 39.30 -10.41 47.44
C ILE A 11 37.84 -10.07 47.19
N LEU A 12 37.65 -8.76 47.16
CA LEU A 12 36.54 -8.06 46.56
C LEU A 12 36.43 -8.52 45.10
N PHE A 13 35.75 -9.66 44.87
CA PHE A 13 35.15 -9.92 43.57
C PHE A 13 33.96 -8.97 43.46
N LEU A 14 34.31 -7.71 43.17
CA LEU A 14 33.44 -6.74 42.56
C LEU A 14 33.06 -7.36 41.20
N ILE A 15 32.12 -8.31 41.23
CA ILE A 15 31.32 -8.61 40.07
C ILE A 15 30.51 -7.34 39.87
N LEU A 16 31.12 -6.44 39.10
CA LEU A 16 30.44 -5.53 38.20
C LEU A 16 29.51 -6.40 37.34
N PHE A 17 28.41 -6.86 37.93
CA PHE A 17 27.15 -6.91 37.24
C PHE A 17 26.81 -5.44 36.97
N ILE A 18 27.54 -4.87 35.99
CA ILE A 18 26.88 -4.04 35.00
C ILE A 18 25.92 -5.03 34.34
N SER A 19 24.78 -5.26 35.01
CA SER A 19 23.55 -5.49 34.31
C SER A 19 23.46 -4.28 33.38
N ASN A 20 23.94 -4.47 32.16
CA ASN A 20 23.30 -3.89 31.01
C ASN A 20 21.85 -4.41 31.11
N LEU A 21 21.08 -3.75 31.97
CA LEU A 21 19.64 -3.68 31.88
C LEU A 21 19.46 -2.99 30.54
N SER A 22 19.53 -3.79 29.47
CA SER A 22 18.86 -3.47 28.24
C SER A 22 17.44 -3.23 28.68
N ALA A 23 17.08 -1.95 28.83
CA ALA A 23 15.73 -1.54 29.15
C ALA A 23 14.87 -2.16 28.07
N GLU A 24 14.24 -3.27 28.43
CA GLU A 24 13.48 -4.07 27.50
C GLU A 24 12.22 -3.25 27.24
N ASP A 25 12.11 -2.73 26.01
CA ASP A 25 11.01 -1.88 25.58
C ASP A 25 9.68 -2.53 26.00
N LYS A 26 8.96 -1.89 26.95
CA LYS A 26 7.77 -2.49 27.55
C LYS A 26 6.61 -2.43 26.56
N ARG A 27 6.15 -3.57 26.08
CA ARG A 27 5.01 -3.64 25.15
C ARG A 27 3.73 -3.12 25.80
N VAL A 28 3.04 -2.22 25.11
CA VAL A 28 1.74 -1.68 25.52
C VAL A 28 0.63 -2.61 25.03
N PRO A 29 -0.31 -3.02 25.91
CA PRO A 29 -1.42 -3.86 25.50
C PRO A 29 -2.38 -3.09 24.59
N ILE A 30 -2.75 -3.75 23.48
CA ILE A 30 -3.76 -3.25 22.55
C ILE A 30 -5.10 -3.84 22.98
N ILE A 31 -6.06 -2.97 23.29
CA ILE A 31 -7.39 -3.36 23.79
C ILE A 31 -8.32 -3.68 22.62
N LYS A 32 -8.21 -2.91 21.54
CA LYS A 32 -9.03 -3.07 20.34
C LYS A 32 -8.30 -2.53 19.12
N GLU A 33 -8.57 -3.14 17.97
CA GLU A 33 -8.03 -2.74 16.68
C GLU A 33 -9.15 -2.48 15.66
N PHE A 34 -8.93 -1.50 14.79
CA PHE A 34 -9.76 -1.20 13.63
C PHE A 34 -8.87 -1.06 12.41
N LYS A 35 -9.12 -1.88 11.39
CA LYS A 35 -8.31 -1.93 10.17
C LYS A 35 -9.20 -1.91 8.94
N ASN A 36 -9.02 -0.92 8.08
CA ASN A 36 -9.69 -0.87 6.78
C ASN A 36 -9.00 0.12 5.84
N SER A 37 -9.56 0.24 4.64
CA SER A 37 -9.21 1.28 3.67
C SER A 37 -10.46 2.06 3.23
N LEU A 38 -10.27 3.37 3.06
CA LEU A 38 -11.26 4.29 2.53
C LEU A 38 -10.86 4.67 1.11
N GLN A 39 -11.71 4.33 0.15
CA GLN A 39 -11.49 4.72 -1.24
C GLN A 39 -11.66 6.24 -1.39
N THR A 40 -10.70 6.87 -2.04
CA THR A 40 -10.72 8.32 -2.32
C THR A 40 -11.23 8.59 -3.74
N ASN A 41 -11.44 9.86 -4.06
CA ASN A 41 -11.72 10.32 -5.42
C ASN A 41 -10.44 10.53 -6.26
N LEU A 42 -9.26 10.34 -5.68
CA LEU A 42 -7.98 10.52 -6.37
C LEU A 42 -7.67 9.30 -7.25
N ILE A 43 -7.22 9.58 -8.47
CA ILE A 43 -6.81 8.60 -9.47
C ILE A 43 -5.35 8.86 -9.82
N GLY A 44 -4.56 7.80 -9.98
CA GLY A 44 -3.17 7.89 -10.40
C GLY A 44 -2.25 6.97 -9.59
N THR A 45 -0.98 6.92 -9.99
CA THR A 45 0.07 6.29 -9.20
C THR A 45 0.50 7.21 -8.06
N SER A 46 1.00 6.62 -6.99
CA SER A 46 1.39 7.36 -5.80
C SER A 46 2.89 7.54 -5.74
N GLU A 47 3.34 8.77 -5.55
CA GLU A 47 4.70 8.99 -5.07
C GLU A 47 4.80 8.37 -3.67
N ASN A 48 5.93 7.73 -3.43
CA ASN A 48 6.13 7.03 -2.19
C ASN A 48 6.12 8.01 -1.00
N SER A 49 5.11 7.86 -0.14
CA SER A 49 4.98 8.61 1.09
C SER A 49 4.88 7.64 2.27
N PRO A 50 5.63 7.86 3.36
CA PRO A 50 5.50 7.03 4.54
C PRO A 50 4.11 7.22 5.19
N PRO A 51 3.62 6.22 5.93
CA PRO A 51 2.47 6.41 6.81
C PRO A 51 2.80 7.43 7.91
N TYR A 52 1.75 7.96 8.52
CA TYR A 52 1.83 8.89 9.65
C TYR A 52 0.93 8.43 10.79
N VAL A 53 1.16 8.97 11.98
CA VAL A 53 0.34 8.69 13.18
C VAL A 53 -0.46 9.92 13.58
N LYS A 54 -1.74 9.71 13.93
CA LYS A 54 -2.60 10.71 14.57
C LYS A 54 -3.00 10.20 15.95
N ILE A 55 -2.71 10.98 16.98
CA ILE A 55 -2.98 10.60 18.37
C ILE A 55 -4.24 11.30 18.82
N ILE A 56 -5.24 10.52 19.25
CA ILE A 56 -6.56 11.02 19.58
C ILE A 56 -6.88 10.64 21.03
N ARG A 57 -6.99 11.67 21.87
CA ARG A 57 -7.22 11.53 23.32
C ARG A 57 -8.60 12.03 23.77
N SER A 58 -9.48 12.34 22.82
CA SER A 58 -10.80 12.92 23.08
C SER A 58 -11.81 12.58 21.99
N LYS A 59 -13.10 12.68 22.34
CA LYS A 59 -14.21 12.53 21.38
C LYS A 59 -14.14 13.56 20.24
N ALA A 60 -13.87 14.83 20.58
CA ALA A 60 -13.71 15.89 19.59
C ALA A 60 -12.58 15.60 18.57
N GLY A 61 -11.49 14.98 19.01
CA GLY A 61 -10.40 14.57 18.10
C GLY A 61 -10.83 13.47 17.12
N VAL A 62 -11.70 12.55 17.54
CA VAL A 62 -12.31 11.55 16.65
C VAL A 62 -13.23 12.23 15.65
N GLU A 63 -14.10 13.12 16.11
CA GLU A 63 -15.04 13.86 15.26
C GLU A 63 -14.32 14.65 14.17
N TYR A 64 -13.24 15.34 14.52
CA TYR A 64 -12.41 16.05 13.55
C TYR A 64 -11.87 15.12 12.45
N MET A 65 -11.28 13.98 12.83
CA MET A 65 -10.80 12.98 11.87
C MET A 65 -11.92 12.39 11.01
N LEU A 66 -13.09 12.09 11.59
CA LEU A 66 -14.23 11.57 10.84
C LEU A 66 -14.78 12.61 9.87
N ASN A 67 -14.76 13.90 10.23
CA ASN A 67 -15.14 14.98 9.34
C ASN A 67 -14.18 15.11 8.16
N ASP A 68 -12.86 14.97 8.37
CA ASP A 68 -11.89 14.88 7.28
C ASP A 68 -12.26 13.74 6.30
N PHE A 69 -12.64 12.58 6.84
CA PHE A 69 -13.05 11.45 6.00
C PHE A 69 -14.36 11.68 5.25
N LYS A 70 -15.37 12.25 5.92
CA LYS A 70 -16.66 12.62 5.30
C LYS A 70 -16.47 13.68 4.21
N GLY A 71 -15.51 14.59 4.40
CA GLY A 71 -15.11 15.62 3.45
C GLY A 71 -14.65 15.07 2.09
N MET A 72 -14.21 13.81 2.01
CA MET A 72 -13.86 13.16 0.75
C MET A 72 -15.06 12.98 -0.20
N ARG A 73 -16.30 12.96 0.31
CA ARG A 73 -17.54 12.82 -0.48
C ARG A 73 -17.49 11.64 -1.48
N ASN A 74 -17.02 10.48 -1.02
CA ASN A 74 -16.94 9.26 -1.83
C ASN A 74 -17.98 8.23 -1.36
N TYR A 75 -18.90 7.84 -2.25
CA TYR A 75 -19.99 6.92 -1.92
C TYR A 75 -19.49 5.53 -1.48
N ALA A 76 -18.42 5.02 -2.10
CA ALA A 76 -17.85 3.72 -1.75
C ALA A 76 -17.19 3.71 -0.35
N ALA A 77 -16.81 4.87 0.18
CA ALA A 77 -16.28 5.02 1.53
C ALA A 77 -17.36 5.34 2.58
N ALA A 78 -18.54 5.83 2.17
CA ALA A 78 -19.55 6.36 3.09
C ALA A 78 -20.01 5.33 4.14
N ASP A 79 -20.34 4.10 3.72
CA ASP A 79 -20.76 3.05 4.65
C ASP A 79 -19.65 2.64 5.62
N LYS A 80 -18.41 2.56 5.13
CA LYS A 80 -17.25 2.25 5.98
C LYS A 80 -17.03 3.33 7.03
N ILE A 81 -17.16 4.60 6.65
CA ILE A 81 -17.05 5.74 7.57
C ILE A 81 -18.15 5.68 8.63
N ARG A 82 -19.40 5.40 8.24
CA ARG A 82 -20.53 5.28 9.18
C ARG A 82 -20.34 4.15 10.19
N ILE A 83 -19.85 2.99 9.73
CA ILE A 83 -19.53 1.85 10.61
C ILE A 83 -18.41 2.25 11.59
N LEU A 84 -17.33 2.82 11.07
CA LEU A 84 -16.19 3.27 11.88
C LEU A 84 -16.62 4.29 12.94
N GLU A 85 -17.45 5.27 12.57
CA GLU A 85 -18.01 6.26 13.49
C GLU A 85 -18.78 5.62 14.65
N LYS A 86 -19.64 4.64 14.34
CA LYS A 86 -20.38 3.88 15.36
C LYS A 86 -19.46 3.07 16.28
N GLU A 87 -18.35 2.57 15.75
CA GLU A 87 -17.39 1.81 16.53
C GLU A 87 -16.53 2.70 17.44
N LEU A 88 -16.07 3.84 16.92
CA LEU A 88 -15.20 4.77 17.65
C LEU A 88 -15.98 5.56 18.72
N SER A 89 -17.28 5.78 18.54
CA SER A 89 -18.12 6.46 19.54
C SER A 89 -18.25 5.71 20.88
N ARG A 90 -17.93 4.40 20.88
CA ARG A 90 -17.97 3.53 22.06
C ARG A 90 -16.71 3.61 22.93
N ILE A 91 -15.68 4.32 22.49
CA ILE A 91 -14.41 4.42 23.22
C ILE A 91 -14.57 5.40 24.41
N ASN A 92 -14.21 4.94 25.61
CA ASN A 92 -14.13 5.80 26.79
C ASN A 92 -12.80 6.58 26.81
N PHE A 93 -12.80 7.79 26.24
CA PHE A 93 -11.59 8.64 26.17
C PHE A 93 -11.11 9.23 27.51
N ASN A 94 -11.82 8.98 28.61
CA ASN A 94 -11.31 9.31 29.94
C ASN A 94 -10.16 8.38 30.34
N GLU A 95 -10.27 7.10 29.98
CA GLU A 95 -9.31 6.06 30.35
C GLU A 95 -8.48 5.55 29.17
N LEU A 96 -8.98 5.74 27.95
CA LEU A 96 -8.40 5.20 26.73
C LEU A 96 -7.95 6.32 25.79
N MET A 97 -7.04 5.97 24.90
CA MET A 97 -6.69 6.78 23.75
C MET A 97 -6.63 5.93 22.49
N LEU A 98 -6.73 6.60 21.34
CA LEU A 98 -6.66 5.99 20.02
C LEU A 98 -5.39 6.47 19.33
N ILE A 99 -4.59 5.52 18.84
CA ILE A 99 -3.46 5.79 17.94
C ILE A 99 -3.90 5.35 16.55
N ALA A 100 -4.04 6.29 15.63
CA ALA A 100 -4.40 6.01 14.24
C ALA A 100 -3.15 6.06 13.36
N ILE A 101 -2.73 4.92 12.82
CA ILE A 101 -1.69 4.83 11.81
C ILE A 101 -2.37 4.90 10.45
N MET A 102 -2.06 5.91 9.65
CA MET A 102 -2.75 6.18 8.40
C MET A 102 -1.77 6.39 7.27
N THR A 103 -2.19 6.04 6.06
CA THR A 103 -1.46 6.39 4.85
C THR A 103 -1.97 7.71 4.28
N GLN A 104 -1.14 8.38 3.48
CA GLN A 104 -1.68 9.29 2.46
C GLN A 104 -2.53 8.49 1.46
N PRO A 105 -3.39 9.11 0.64
CA PRO A 105 -4.08 8.40 -0.43
C PRO A 105 -3.06 7.69 -1.33
N MET A 106 -3.07 6.36 -1.33
CA MET A 106 -2.09 5.56 -2.06
C MET A 106 -2.65 4.24 -2.57
N ASP A 107 -1.87 3.59 -3.43
CA ASP A 107 -2.11 2.28 -4.01
C ASP A 107 -0.99 1.29 -3.65
N ASN A 108 -1.22 -0.02 -3.81
CA ASN A 108 -0.20 -1.09 -3.64
C ASN A 108 0.75 -0.99 -2.44
N TYR A 109 0.21 -0.79 -1.25
CA TYR A 109 0.99 -0.79 -0.02
C TYR A 109 0.63 -1.99 0.86
N THR A 110 1.55 -2.33 1.76
CA THR A 110 1.31 -3.21 2.89
C THR A 110 1.76 -2.49 4.15
N LEU A 111 0.87 -2.40 5.14
CA LEU A 111 1.14 -1.84 6.45
C LEU A 111 0.77 -2.88 7.52
N ASP A 112 1.76 -3.30 8.29
CA ASP A 112 1.63 -4.30 9.35
C ASP A 112 2.15 -3.75 10.68
N LEU A 113 1.29 -3.73 11.69
CA LEU A 113 1.64 -3.26 13.02
C LEU A 113 2.38 -4.36 13.79
N LYS A 114 3.61 -4.08 14.23
CA LYS A 114 4.38 -4.98 15.09
C LYS A 114 4.08 -4.79 16.57
N GLY A 115 3.70 -3.57 16.95
CA GLY A 115 3.22 -3.27 18.29
C GLY A 115 3.50 -1.83 18.70
N VAL A 116 3.11 -1.54 19.94
CA VAL A 116 3.40 -0.28 20.62
C VAL A 116 4.26 -0.59 21.83
N PHE A 117 5.31 0.20 22.04
CA PHE A 117 6.29 -0.04 23.08
C PHE A 117 6.58 1.25 23.83
N ILE A 118 6.77 1.17 25.14
CA ILE A 118 7.28 2.27 25.95
C ILE A 118 8.80 2.19 25.93
N ASN A 119 9.44 3.22 25.38
CA ASN A 119 10.86 3.44 25.57
C ASN A 119 11.03 4.27 26.85
N GLU A 120 11.38 3.59 27.94
CA GLU A 120 11.50 4.21 29.27
C GLU A 120 12.65 5.23 29.34
N LYS A 121 13.71 5.04 28.55
CA LYS A 121 14.88 5.93 28.51
C LYS A 121 14.53 7.28 27.88
N GLU A 122 13.86 7.24 26.73
CA GLU A 122 13.49 8.43 25.96
C GLU A 122 12.11 8.99 26.34
N LYS A 123 11.43 8.37 27.31
CA LYS A 123 10.08 8.75 27.77
C LYS A 123 9.12 8.96 26.61
N LYS A 124 9.00 7.95 25.75
CA LYS A 124 8.15 8.00 24.56
C LYS A 124 7.48 6.66 24.28
N LEU A 125 6.41 6.70 23.49
CA LEU A 125 5.78 5.53 22.90
C LEU A 125 6.27 5.34 21.48
N GLU A 126 6.83 4.17 21.17
CA GLU A 126 7.20 3.77 19.81
C GLU A 126 6.12 2.87 19.22
N VAL A 127 5.49 3.33 18.14
CA VAL A 127 4.59 2.53 17.30
C VAL A 127 5.43 1.95 16.19
N ILE A 128 5.64 0.64 16.22
CA ILE A 128 6.52 -0.04 15.27
C ILE A 128 5.67 -0.68 14.17
N VAL A 129 5.93 -0.30 12.92
CA VAL A 129 5.25 -0.86 11.74
C VAL A 129 6.24 -1.38 10.71
N ASP A 130 5.84 -2.43 10.00
CA ASP A 130 6.41 -2.77 8.71
C ASP A 130 5.57 -2.09 7.62
N TYR A 131 6.23 -1.34 6.76
CA TYR A 131 5.58 -0.62 5.67
C TYR A 131 6.34 -0.84 4.37
N ARG A 132 5.63 -1.32 3.36
CA ARG A 132 6.17 -1.51 2.01
C ARG A 132 5.20 -0.90 1.00
N HIS A 133 5.76 -0.20 0.03
CA HIS A 133 5.03 0.35 -1.10
C HIS A 133 5.64 -0.19 -2.39
N ILE A 134 4.78 -0.68 -3.29
CA ILE A 134 5.19 -1.22 -4.58
C ILE A 134 4.65 -0.29 -5.66
N GLU A 135 5.55 0.50 -6.25
CA GLU A 135 5.21 1.31 -7.41
C GLU A 135 4.95 0.36 -8.59
N ARG A 136 3.74 0.38 -9.13
CA ARG A 136 3.37 -0.39 -10.31
C ARG A 136 3.06 0.56 -11.47
N SER A 137 3.46 0.13 -12.65
CA SER A 137 2.95 0.67 -13.90
C SER A 137 1.59 0.03 -14.15
N TYR A 138 0.56 0.86 -14.34
CA TYR A 138 -0.78 0.38 -14.64
C TYR A 138 -1.19 0.87 -16.03
N ASP A 139 -1.87 0.01 -16.76
CA ASP A 139 -2.57 0.37 -18.00
C ASP A 139 -3.65 1.43 -17.71
N LEU A 140 -4.42 1.23 -16.62
CA LEU A 140 -5.40 2.19 -16.13
C LEU A 140 -5.00 2.66 -14.73
N SER A 141 -4.90 3.98 -14.56
CA SER A 141 -4.57 4.59 -13.27
C SER A 141 -5.52 4.11 -12.16
N PRO A 142 -5.00 3.58 -11.04
CA PRO A 142 -5.83 3.04 -9.98
C PRO A 142 -6.52 4.16 -9.19
N LYS A 143 -7.64 3.83 -8.55
CA LYS A 143 -8.22 4.67 -7.50
C LYS A 143 -7.41 4.51 -6.21
N LYS A 144 -6.97 5.62 -5.63
CA LYS A 144 -6.19 5.63 -4.40
C LYS A 144 -7.08 5.43 -3.18
N SER A 145 -6.52 4.84 -2.13
CA SER A 145 -7.21 4.65 -0.86
C SER A 145 -6.37 5.14 0.31
N ILE A 146 -7.02 5.65 1.35
CA ILE A 146 -6.40 5.90 2.65
C ILE A 146 -6.57 4.63 3.47
N TYR A 147 -5.47 3.99 3.83
CA TYR A 147 -5.49 2.93 4.83
C TYR A 147 -5.51 3.53 6.21
N TYR A 148 -6.14 2.82 7.13
CA TYR A 148 -5.94 3.04 8.54
C TYR A 148 -5.78 1.72 9.30
N HIS A 149 -4.88 1.74 10.27
CA HIS A 149 -4.81 0.79 11.37
C HIS A 149 -4.88 1.60 12.66
N MET A 150 -6.03 1.61 13.29
CA MET A 150 -6.27 2.32 14.54
C MET A 150 -6.27 1.34 15.69
N ILE A 151 -5.57 1.70 16.77
CA ILE A 151 -5.43 0.87 17.96
C ILE A 151 -5.84 1.65 19.19
N VAL A 152 -6.57 0.97 20.08
CA VAL A 152 -7.00 1.51 21.37
C VAL A 152 -6.07 1.00 22.44
N THR A 153 -5.49 1.91 23.21
CA THR A 153 -4.64 1.61 24.36
C THR A 153 -5.15 2.35 25.59
N LYS A 154 -4.65 1.99 26.77
CA LYS A 154 -4.80 2.86 27.95
C LYS A 154 -4.23 4.23 27.64
N LYS A 155 -4.90 5.27 28.13
CA LYS A 155 -4.52 6.66 27.94
C LYS A 155 -3.15 6.90 28.53
N ASN A 156 -2.32 7.60 27.76
CA ASN A 156 -0.95 7.92 28.13
C ASN A 156 -0.58 9.26 27.49
N ASP A 157 0.11 10.10 28.26
CA ASP A 157 0.52 11.45 27.86
C ASP A 157 1.92 11.50 27.24
N LEU A 158 2.64 10.37 27.21
CA LEU A 158 3.93 10.27 26.52
C LEU A 158 3.78 10.64 25.03
N PRO A 159 4.79 11.31 24.44
CA PRO A 159 4.83 11.56 23.01
C PRO A 159 4.91 10.23 22.24
N VAL A 160 4.20 10.15 21.11
CA VAL A 160 4.09 8.94 20.30
C VAL A 160 4.86 9.14 19.00
N PHE A 161 5.76 8.22 18.69
CA PHE A 161 6.59 8.22 17.48
C PHE A 161 6.32 6.98 16.65
N LEU A 162 6.24 7.18 15.33
CA LEU A 162 6.14 6.09 14.37
C LEU A 162 7.54 5.64 13.96
N LYS A 163 7.82 4.34 14.06
CA LYS A 163 9.08 3.72 13.66
C LYS A 163 8.82 2.68 12.58
N ILE A 164 9.40 2.89 11.40
CA ILE A 164 9.24 2.01 10.25
C ILE A 164 10.48 1.11 10.13
N LYS A 165 10.30 -0.22 10.24
CA LYS A 165 11.45 -1.17 10.22
C LYS A 165 11.84 -1.62 8.82
N ASN A 166 10.87 -1.95 7.97
CA ASN A 166 11.12 -2.55 6.66
C ASN A 166 10.64 -1.66 5.51
N LEU A 167 11.27 -0.49 5.35
CA LEU A 167 10.98 0.43 4.26
C LEU A 167 11.49 -0.14 2.93
N GLN A 168 10.70 -1.03 2.34
CA GLN A 168 11.05 -1.65 1.07
C GLN A 168 10.37 -0.92 -0.07
N TYR A 169 11.20 -0.35 -0.94
CA TYR A 169 10.79 0.19 -2.22
C TYR A 169 11.11 -0.82 -3.30
N LYS A 170 10.07 -1.29 -3.97
CA LYS A 170 10.24 -2.03 -5.21
C LYS A 170 9.46 -1.30 -6.28
N LYS A 171 10.17 -0.71 -7.23
CA LYS A 171 9.60 -0.44 -8.55
C LYS A 171 9.35 -1.80 -9.15
N ALA A 172 8.08 -2.17 -9.35
CA ALA A 172 7.79 -3.34 -10.15
C ALA A 172 8.43 -3.09 -11.52
N LEU A 173 9.27 -4.02 -11.98
CA LEU A 173 9.63 -4.02 -13.40
C LEU A 173 8.30 -3.93 -14.16
N ALA A 174 8.20 -3.03 -15.14
CA ALA A 174 7.09 -3.01 -16.07
C ALA A 174 7.08 -4.36 -16.79
N SER A 175 6.45 -5.37 -16.20
CA SER A 175 5.90 -6.45 -16.98
C SER A 175 4.74 -5.77 -17.68
N ASN A 176 4.94 -5.30 -18.92
CA ASN A 176 3.84 -5.30 -19.85
C ASN A 176 3.65 -6.79 -20.14
N PRO A 177 2.74 -7.51 -19.42
CA PRO A 177 2.56 -8.92 -19.69
C PRO A 177 2.21 -9.05 -21.16
N SER A 178 2.84 -9.99 -21.86
CA SER A 178 2.49 -10.22 -23.25
C SER A 178 1.00 -10.59 -23.30
N VAL A 179 0.20 -9.75 -23.96
CA VAL A 179 -1.24 -9.97 -24.16
C VAL A 179 -1.46 -10.78 -25.42
N PHE A 180 -2.54 -11.55 -25.43
CA PHE A 180 -3.05 -12.23 -26.62
C PHE A 180 -4.24 -11.44 -27.13
N VAL A 181 -4.16 -10.94 -28.36
CA VAL A 181 -5.22 -10.17 -28.99
C VAL A 181 -5.65 -10.87 -30.27
N THR A 182 -6.94 -11.17 -30.38
CA THR A 182 -7.54 -11.73 -31.59
C THR A 182 -8.42 -10.69 -32.25
N GLY A 183 -8.18 -10.43 -33.54
CA GLY A 183 -8.96 -9.46 -34.30
C GLY A 183 -8.77 -9.63 -35.81
N ARG A 184 -9.52 -8.84 -36.58
CA ARG A 184 -9.29 -8.71 -38.01
C ARG A 184 -8.18 -7.68 -38.23
N LEU A 185 -7.14 -8.09 -38.97
CA LEU A 185 -6.03 -7.22 -39.32
C LEU A 185 -6.42 -6.37 -40.53
N LEU A 186 -6.27 -5.05 -40.42
CA LEU A 186 -6.66 -4.09 -41.45
C LEU A 186 -5.55 -3.08 -41.65
N TYR A 187 -5.51 -2.47 -42.84
CA TYR A 187 -4.71 -1.26 -43.03
C TYR A 187 -5.30 -0.10 -42.25
N TRP A 188 -4.42 0.78 -41.81
CA TRP A 188 -4.70 2.06 -41.19
C TRP A 188 -3.69 3.06 -41.77
N LYS A 189 -4.15 4.19 -42.30
CA LYS A 189 -3.35 5.35 -42.79
C LYS A 189 -1.89 5.09 -43.22
N TYR A 190 -1.58 5.30 -44.50
CA TYR A 190 -0.20 5.24 -45.03
C TYR A 190 0.54 3.92 -44.69
N GLU A 191 -0.10 2.78 -44.99
CA GLU A 191 0.47 1.42 -44.85
C GLU A 191 0.67 0.90 -43.41
N ASP A 192 0.29 1.67 -42.38
CA ASP A 192 0.24 1.17 -41.01
C ASP A 192 -0.84 0.07 -40.85
N LEU A 193 -0.71 -0.76 -39.82
CA LEU A 193 -1.63 -1.87 -39.54
C LEU A 193 -2.39 -1.64 -38.23
N GLN A 194 -3.68 -2.00 -38.24
CA GLN A 194 -4.52 -2.04 -37.05
C GLN A 194 -5.17 -3.41 -36.89
N LEU A 195 -5.34 -3.84 -35.64
CA LEU A 195 -6.04 -5.06 -35.28
C LEU A 195 -7.35 -4.70 -34.57
N VAL A 196 -8.47 -5.00 -35.23
CA VAL A 196 -9.81 -4.70 -34.72
C VAL A 196 -10.42 -5.96 -34.10
N PRO A 197 -10.71 -6.00 -32.79
CA PRO A 197 -11.25 -7.19 -32.14
C PRO A 197 -12.62 -7.60 -32.71
N LEU A 198 -12.82 -8.90 -32.92
CA LEU A 198 -14.09 -9.44 -33.45
C LEU A 198 -15.24 -9.42 -32.43
N LYS A 199 -14.94 -9.50 -31.13
CA LYS A 199 -15.93 -9.40 -30.06
C LYS A 199 -15.77 -8.07 -29.33
N ILE A 200 -16.75 -7.18 -29.54
CA ILE A 200 -16.93 -5.99 -28.72
C ILE A 200 -17.63 -6.40 -27.42
N VAL A 201 -16.88 -6.92 -26.44
CA VAL A 201 -17.42 -7.07 -25.09
C VAL A 201 -17.42 -5.66 -24.48
N ARG A 202 -18.62 -5.09 -24.28
CA ARG A 202 -18.81 -3.74 -23.74
C ARG A 202 -17.85 -3.51 -22.55
N LYS A 203 -17.00 -2.48 -22.67
CA LYS A 203 -15.95 -2.05 -21.71
C LYS A 203 -14.56 -2.71 -21.78
N LYS A 204 -14.25 -3.61 -22.73
CA LYS A 204 -12.91 -4.25 -22.83
C LYS A 204 -12.28 -4.32 -24.22
N SER A 205 -12.96 -3.85 -25.26
CA SER A 205 -12.48 -3.97 -26.64
C SER A 205 -11.78 -2.69 -27.06
N LYS A 206 -10.44 -2.76 -27.19
CA LYS A 206 -9.60 -1.68 -27.72
C LYS A 206 -9.22 -1.99 -29.19
N ILE A 207 -9.08 -0.97 -30.03
CA ILE A 207 -8.40 -1.07 -31.32
C ILE A 207 -6.90 -1.04 -31.04
N TYR A 208 -6.15 -1.96 -31.64
CA TYR A 208 -4.70 -2.05 -31.43
C TYR A 208 -3.95 -1.63 -32.69
N TYR A 209 -3.14 -0.60 -32.60
CA TYR A 209 -2.24 -0.18 -33.68
C TYR A 209 -0.94 -0.96 -33.60
N ILE A 210 -0.58 -1.64 -34.68
CA ILE A 210 0.58 -2.51 -34.70
C ILE A 210 1.83 -1.67 -34.89
N LYS A 211 2.81 -1.81 -33.99
CA LYS A 211 4.09 -1.10 -34.04
C LYS A 211 5.26 -2.09 -33.97
N GLY A 212 6.42 -1.64 -34.48
CA GLY A 212 7.67 -2.39 -34.44
C GLY A 212 8.00 -3.19 -35.71
N ARG A 213 9.11 -3.93 -35.67
CA ARG A 213 9.73 -4.58 -36.86
C ARG A 213 8.89 -5.71 -37.47
N GLN A 214 7.90 -6.23 -36.74
CA GLN A 214 7.04 -7.33 -37.22
C GLN A 214 5.89 -6.84 -38.12
N THR A 215 5.63 -5.53 -38.21
CA THR A 215 4.54 -4.93 -39.00
C THR A 215 4.59 -5.35 -40.46
N LEU A 216 5.77 -5.27 -41.09
CA LEU A 216 5.99 -5.69 -42.49
C LEU A 216 5.66 -7.16 -42.74
N LYS A 217 5.84 -8.03 -41.74
CA LYS A 217 5.56 -9.47 -41.87
C LYS A 217 4.07 -9.81 -41.75
N LEU A 218 3.28 -8.87 -41.24
CA LEU A 218 1.85 -9.03 -41.00
C LEU A 218 0.99 -8.61 -42.20
N GLU A 219 1.53 -7.83 -43.14
CA GLU A 219 0.82 -7.33 -44.33
C GLU A 219 0.14 -8.46 -45.14
N LYS A 220 0.81 -9.60 -45.30
CA LYS A 220 0.25 -10.78 -46.00
C LYS A 220 -0.97 -11.42 -45.33
N TYR A 221 -1.29 -11.01 -44.10
CA TYR A 221 -2.47 -11.47 -43.36
C TYR A 221 -3.55 -10.40 -43.23
N VAL A 222 -3.41 -9.27 -43.92
CA VAL A 222 -4.46 -8.23 -43.95
C VAL A 222 -5.76 -8.83 -44.51
N GLY A 223 -6.88 -8.47 -43.87
CA GLY A 223 -8.20 -9.03 -44.12
C GLY A 223 -8.53 -10.29 -43.31
N LYS A 224 -7.51 -11.03 -42.87
CA LYS A 224 -7.67 -12.26 -42.08
C LYS A 224 -7.87 -11.98 -40.60
N VAL A 225 -8.38 -12.98 -39.90
CA VAL A 225 -8.49 -12.96 -38.44
C VAL A 225 -7.20 -13.53 -37.87
N VAL A 226 -6.47 -12.73 -37.09
CA VAL A 226 -5.20 -13.12 -36.51
C VAL A 226 -5.24 -13.02 -34.99
N THR A 227 -4.55 -13.94 -34.32
CA THR A 227 -4.24 -13.86 -32.90
C THR A 227 -2.77 -13.52 -32.75
N LEU A 228 -2.50 -12.36 -32.15
CA LEU A 228 -1.14 -11.85 -31.92
C LEU A 228 -0.80 -11.90 -30.43
N LYS A 229 0.43 -12.31 -30.13
CA LYS A 229 1.03 -12.13 -28.80
C LYS A 229 1.95 -10.93 -28.87
N GLY A 230 1.76 -9.95 -27.98
CA GLY A 230 2.55 -8.73 -27.99
C GLY A 230 2.46 -7.95 -26.69
N LYS A 231 3.21 -6.86 -26.59
CA LYS A 231 3.20 -5.95 -25.44
C LYS A 231 2.53 -4.65 -25.82
N ILE A 232 1.75 -4.10 -24.91
CA ILE A 232 1.20 -2.74 -25.09
C ILE A 232 2.38 -1.78 -24.93
N SER A 233 2.72 -1.04 -25.99
CA SER A 233 3.86 -0.11 -25.98
C SER A 233 3.44 1.31 -25.58
N ARG A 234 2.19 1.70 -25.85
CA ARG A 234 1.61 2.99 -25.50
C ARG A 234 0.08 2.89 -25.45
N GLU A 235 -0.56 3.52 -24.47
CA GLU A 235 -1.99 3.80 -24.56
C GLU A 235 -2.18 5.18 -25.20
N ASN A 236 -3.10 5.28 -26.16
CA ASN A 236 -3.37 6.54 -26.87
C ASN A 236 -4.37 7.40 -26.08
N ASP A 237 -4.55 8.67 -26.47
CA ASP A 237 -5.41 9.62 -25.75
C ASP A 237 -6.87 9.15 -25.63
N SER A 238 -7.30 8.24 -26.51
CA SER A 238 -8.58 7.53 -26.44
C SER A 238 -8.46 6.24 -25.61
N PRO A 239 -9.32 6.01 -24.61
CA PRO A 239 -9.30 4.78 -23.79
C PRO A 239 -9.68 3.52 -24.57
N TYR A 240 -10.07 3.66 -25.84
CA TYR A 240 -10.43 2.59 -26.76
C TYR A 240 -9.31 2.24 -27.75
N GLU A 241 -8.13 2.85 -27.63
CA GLU A 241 -7.02 2.70 -28.57
C GLU A 241 -5.70 2.45 -27.83
N ALA A 242 -4.88 1.56 -28.38
CA ALA A 242 -3.55 1.27 -27.83
C ALA A 242 -2.57 0.84 -28.93
N ASP A 243 -1.28 1.06 -28.71
CA ASP A 243 -0.22 0.56 -29.57
C ASP A 243 0.24 -0.83 -29.07
N LEU A 244 0.33 -1.80 -29.97
CA LEU A 244 0.75 -3.17 -29.72
C LEU A 244 2.06 -3.45 -30.44
N GLU A 245 3.12 -3.70 -29.68
CA GLU A 245 4.37 -4.25 -30.20
C GLU A 245 4.27 -5.78 -30.26
N VAL A 246 4.26 -6.30 -31.48
CA VAL A 246 4.01 -7.73 -31.72
C VAL A 246 5.28 -8.54 -31.46
N GLU A 247 5.19 -9.54 -30.59
CA GLU A 247 6.28 -10.49 -30.33
C GLU A 247 6.17 -11.69 -31.29
N LYS A 248 4.95 -12.23 -31.47
CA LYS A 248 4.71 -13.43 -32.27
C LYS A 248 3.27 -13.53 -32.79
N ILE A 249 3.11 -14.12 -33.97
CA ILE A 249 1.81 -14.58 -34.50
C ILE A 249 1.49 -15.94 -33.89
N VAL A 250 0.32 -16.04 -33.25
CA VAL A 250 -0.12 -17.26 -32.54
C VAL A 250 -1.01 -18.10 -33.45
N GLU A 251 -1.92 -17.45 -34.18
CA GLU A 251 -2.91 -18.13 -35.03
C GLU A 251 -3.35 -17.21 -36.16
N VAL A 252 -3.66 -17.79 -37.33
CA VAL A 252 -4.28 -17.12 -38.47
C VAL A 252 -5.47 -17.97 -38.91
N LYS A 253 -6.65 -17.36 -39.00
CA LYS A 253 -7.88 -17.97 -39.50
C LYS A 253 -8.27 -17.29 -40.81
N GLU A 254 -8.74 -18.11 -41.75
CA GLU A 254 -9.30 -17.62 -43.03
C GLU A 254 -10.64 -16.92 -42.82
#